data_AF-A0A971V7N6-F1
#
_entry.id   AF-A0A971V7N6-F1
#
_cell.length_a   1.000
_cell.length_b   1.000
_cell.length_c   1.000
_cell.angle_alpha   90.00
_cell.angle_beta   90.00
_cell.angle_gamma   90.00
#
_symmetry.space_group_name_H-M   'P 1'
#
loop_
_entity.id
_entity.type
_entity.pdbx_description
1 polymer ?
#
loop_
_entity_poly.entity_id
_entity_poly.type
_entity_poly.pdbx_seq_one_letter_code
_entity_poly.pdbx_strand_id
1 'polypeptide(L)'
;MSTIQGMCKNCGSLIYFNSADDKCECIFCHCVFPSVEAKAILQDPSSYTFPKEEYPDLGTNATRHYAIPVFPEAPKTSTEGYLAQARREDTEKKFVVTPKDVKAPMKTIIITVAITVLCLGIVAAISIPLYFSRVKLHDKIVAGIDSVFEDEIEVDTTIGEEGYAIGYSVSGASCQNLRVVTSDEVSQEDAQTIYENYCQLRATSKGSDDLYSGVSVLIFCEGGVYTVTHSGSTTTAEFAENVEVTPVETTAETTEDN
;
A
#
# COMPACT_ATOMS: atom_id res chain seq x y z
N MET A 1 -43.38 0.43 -0.86
CA MET A 1 -42.91 1.72 -1.38
C MET A 1 -41.96 1.43 -2.53
N SER A 2 -42.27 1.86 -3.75
CA SER A 2 -41.31 1.77 -4.85
C SER A 2 -40.59 3.10 -4.99
N THR A 3 -39.27 3.05 -5.10
CA THR A 3 -38.41 4.20 -5.36
C THR A 3 -38.38 4.45 -6.86
N ILE A 4 -38.54 5.71 -7.26
CA ILE A 4 -38.48 6.13 -8.67
C ILE A 4 -37.29 7.06 -8.86
N GLN A 5 -36.61 6.91 -10.00
CA GLN A 5 -35.51 7.76 -10.42
C GLN A 5 -36.02 9.01 -11.13
N GLY A 6 -35.41 10.15 -10.86
CA GLY A 6 -35.61 11.40 -11.58
C GLY A 6 -34.34 12.25 -11.61
N MET A 7 -34.45 13.44 -12.18
CA MET A 7 -33.36 14.41 -12.27
C MET A 7 -33.73 15.73 -11.58
N CYS A 8 -32.79 16.30 -10.83
CA CYS A 8 -33.00 17.57 -10.14
C CYS A 8 -33.13 18.72 -11.13
N LYS A 9 -34.21 19.51 -11.00
CA LYS A 9 -34.46 20.70 -11.80
C LYS A 9 -33.46 21.85 -11.61
N ASN A 10 -32.61 21.78 -10.59
CA ASN A 10 -31.70 22.86 -10.24
C ASN A 10 -30.25 22.56 -10.61
N CYS A 11 -29.73 21.40 -10.17
CA CYS A 11 -28.32 21.04 -10.34
C CYS A 11 -28.08 19.91 -11.35
N GLY A 12 -29.13 19.30 -11.91
CA GLY A 12 -29.02 18.19 -12.86
C GLY A 12 -28.57 16.85 -12.24
N SER A 13 -28.44 16.77 -10.92
CA SER A 13 -28.09 15.53 -10.24
C SER A 13 -29.23 14.51 -10.34
N LEU A 14 -28.87 13.22 -10.47
CA LEU A 14 -29.83 12.12 -10.36
C LEU A 14 -30.34 12.01 -8.92
N ILE A 15 -31.66 11.87 -8.77
CA ILE A 15 -32.33 11.77 -7.48
C ILE A 15 -33.24 10.54 -7.44
N TYR A 16 -33.41 9.99 -6.24
CA TYR A 16 -34.37 8.92 -5.96
C TYR A 16 -35.40 9.44 -4.97
N PHE A 17 -36.68 9.29 -5.31
CA PHE A 17 -37.79 9.70 -4.45
C PHE A 17 -38.85 8.61 -4.37
N ASN A 18 -39.69 8.69 -3.34
CA ASN A 18 -40.78 7.75 -3.12
C ASN A 18 -41.91 8.00 -4.13
N SER A 19 -42.40 6.94 -4.78
CA SER A 19 -43.53 7.03 -5.72
C SER A 19 -44.82 7.54 -5.09
N ALA A 20 -44.97 7.42 -3.77
CA ALA A 20 -46.14 7.89 -3.03
C ALA A 20 -46.10 9.40 -2.71
N ASP A 21 -44.96 10.06 -2.86
CA ASP A 21 -44.81 11.49 -2.54
C ASP A 21 -44.93 12.36 -3.80
N ASP A 22 -45.80 13.36 -3.74
CA ASP A 22 -45.99 14.34 -4.82
C ASP A 22 -44.78 15.28 -5.00
N LYS A 23 -43.86 15.29 -4.03
CA LYS A 23 -42.66 16.13 -4.00
C LYS A 23 -41.41 15.26 -3.86
N CYS A 24 -40.32 15.75 -4.45
CA CYS A 24 -39.00 15.18 -4.32
C CYS A 24 -38.01 16.26 -3.87
N GLU A 25 -36.96 15.83 -3.18
CA GLU A 25 -35.90 16.70 -2.66
C GLU A 25 -34.55 16.22 -3.18
N CYS A 26 -33.73 17.14 -3.68
CA CYS A 26 -32.36 16.83 -4.06
C CYS A 26 -31.43 16.88 -2.85
N ILE A 27 -30.65 15.81 -2.62
CA ILE A 27 -29.71 15.74 -1.48
C ILE A 27 -28.52 16.70 -1.63
N PHE A 28 -28.18 17.09 -2.87
CA PHE A 28 -27.00 17.88 -3.16
C PHE A 28 -27.24 19.39 -3.05
N CYS A 29 -28.40 19.85 -3.51
CA CYS A 29 -28.71 21.28 -3.53
C CYS A 29 -29.97 21.61 -2.73
N HIS A 30 -30.57 20.66 -2.01
CA HIS A 30 -31.78 20.83 -1.19
C HIS A 30 -33.00 21.43 -1.90
N CYS A 31 -33.04 21.39 -3.23
CA CYS A 31 -34.17 21.88 -4.02
C CYS A 31 -35.36 20.91 -3.87
N VAL A 32 -36.49 21.44 -3.40
CA VAL A 32 -37.76 20.71 -3.26
C VAL A 32 -38.69 21.10 -4.41
N PHE A 33 -39.17 20.11 -5.16
CA PHE A 33 -40.00 20.35 -6.34
C PHE A 33 -40.89 19.13 -6.68
N PRO A 34 -41.89 19.28 -7.57
CA PRO A 34 -42.82 18.20 -7.90
C PRO A 34 -42.13 16.97 -8.51
N SER A 35 -42.51 15.78 -8.03
CA SER A 35 -41.99 14.48 -8.51
C SER A 35 -42.25 14.23 -10.00
N VAL A 36 -43.28 14.86 -10.59
CA VAL A 36 -43.61 14.75 -12.02
C VAL A 36 -42.57 15.47 -12.88
N GLU A 37 -42.12 16.65 -12.45
CA GLU A 37 -41.08 17.42 -13.16
C GLU A 37 -39.75 16.66 -13.17
N ALA A 38 -39.40 16.01 -12.06
CA ALA A 38 -38.17 15.22 -11.97
C ALA A 38 -38.11 14.07 -12.99
N LYS A 39 -39.27 13.45 -13.29
CA LYS A 39 -39.37 12.39 -14.31
C LYS A 39 -39.28 12.95 -15.71
N ALA A 40 -39.92 14.09 -15.97
CA ALA A 40 -39.90 14.74 -17.27
C ALA A 40 -38.49 15.20 -17.66
N ILE A 41 -37.75 15.81 -16.72
CA ILE A 41 -36.37 16.26 -16.95
C ILE A 41 -35.43 15.08 -17.20
N LEU A 42 -35.66 13.93 -16.55
CA LEU A 42 -34.85 12.72 -16.79
C LEU A 42 -35.05 12.15 -18.21
N GLN A 43 -36.23 12.32 -18.81
CA GLN A 43 -36.53 11.82 -20.15
C GLN A 43 -35.87 12.63 -21.26
N ASP A 44 -35.72 13.95 -21.06
CA ASP A 44 -34.98 14.83 -21.97
C ASP A 44 -34.11 15.85 -21.22
N PRO A 45 -32.95 15.41 -20.66
CA PRO A 45 -32.06 16.29 -19.90
C PRO A 45 -31.43 17.40 -20.74
N SER A 46 -31.29 17.19 -22.06
CA SER A 46 -30.60 18.11 -22.96
C SER A 46 -31.44 19.34 -23.29
N SER A 47 -32.78 19.21 -23.18
CA SER A 47 -33.72 20.30 -23.40
C SER A 47 -33.88 21.25 -22.21
N TYR A 48 -33.40 20.86 -21.03
CA TYR A 48 -33.65 21.58 -19.78
C TYR A 48 -32.43 22.40 -19.33
N THR A 49 -32.65 23.67 -18.97
CA THR A 49 -31.60 24.55 -18.46
C THR A 49 -31.56 24.52 -16.93
N PHE A 50 -30.42 24.16 -16.35
CA PHE A 50 -30.21 24.06 -14.91
C PHE A 50 -29.74 25.40 -14.31
N PRO A 51 -30.56 26.08 -13.48
CA PRO A 51 -30.25 27.41 -12.97
C PRO A 51 -29.16 27.44 -11.88
N LYS A 52 -28.87 26.31 -11.21
CA LYS A 52 -27.83 26.19 -10.17
C LYS A 52 -27.95 27.23 -9.04
N GLU A 53 -29.16 27.49 -8.58
CA GLU A 53 -29.42 28.37 -7.45
C GLU A 53 -29.06 27.69 -6.13
N GLU A 54 -28.59 28.47 -5.16
CA GLU A 54 -28.38 28.01 -3.79
C GLU A 54 -29.73 27.96 -3.06
N TYR A 55 -30.12 26.79 -2.55
CA TYR A 55 -31.28 26.65 -1.67
C TYR A 55 -30.81 26.54 -0.21
N PRO A 56 -31.55 27.15 0.74
CA PRO A 56 -31.22 27.02 2.15
C PRO A 56 -31.39 25.57 2.62
N ASP A 57 -30.49 25.11 3.49
CA ASP A 57 -30.68 23.83 4.18
C ASP A 57 -31.89 23.93 5.11
N LEU A 58 -32.82 22.99 4.98
CA LEU A 58 -34.09 22.94 5.72
C LEU A 58 -33.90 22.56 7.22
N GLY A 59 -32.67 22.31 7.66
CA GLY A 59 -32.35 21.99 9.05
C GLY A 59 -32.84 20.62 9.49
N THR A 60 -32.64 20.29 10.78
CA THR A 60 -32.82 18.92 11.32
C THR A 60 -34.28 18.52 11.55
N ASN A 61 -35.22 19.48 11.58
CA ASN A 61 -36.64 19.25 11.91
C ASN A 61 -37.60 19.37 10.72
N ALA A 62 -37.09 19.56 9.50
CA ALA A 62 -37.92 19.62 8.31
C ALA A 62 -38.24 18.22 7.78
N THR A 63 -39.47 18.06 7.26
CA THR A 63 -39.89 16.85 6.55
C THR A 63 -39.05 16.71 5.28
N ARG A 64 -38.25 15.64 5.20
CA ARG A 64 -37.40 15.35 4.03
C ARG A 64 -38.12 14.45 3.04
N HIS A 65 -37.91 14.68 1.75
CA HIS A 65 -38.58 13.95 0.67
C HIS A 65 -37.66 12.96 -0.08
N TYR A 66 -36.70 12.35 0.64
CA TYR A 66 -35.78 11.36 0.09
C TYR A 66 -36.39 9.95 0.08
N ALA A 67 -36.07 9.15 -0.95
CA ALA A 67 -36.46 7.74 -1.02
C ALA A 67 -35.94 6.87 0.15
N ILE A 68 -34.79 7.24 0.71
CA ILE A 68 -34.15 6.53 1.83
C ILE A 68 -33.90 7.58 2.92
N PRO A 69 -34.55 7.47 4.10
CA PRO A 69 -34.23 8.34 5.22
C PRO A 69 -32.80 8.02 5.69
N VAL A 70 -31.85 8.89 5.35
CA VAL A 70 -30.44 8.77 5.80
C VAL A 70 -30.35 9.04 7.31
N PHE A 71 -31.32 9.78 7.86
CA PHE A 71 -31.49 9.99 9.28
C PHE A 71 -32.72 9.19 9.74
N PRO A 72 -32.58 8.24 10.68
CA PRO A 72 -33.73 7.56 11.25
C PRO A 72 -34.62 8.62 11.91
N GLU A 73 -35.85 8.76 11.43
CA GLU A 73 -36.86 9.53 12.16
C GLU A 73 -36.94 8.94 13.56
N ALA A 74 -36.82 9.79 14.59
CA ALA A 74 -37.00 9.35 15.96
C ALA A 74 -38.34 8.60 16.06
N PRO A 75 -38.37 7.37 16.58
CA PRO A 75 -39.59 6.59 16.62
C PRO A 75 -40.66 7.38 17.37
N LYS A 76 -41.83 7.55 16.74
CA LYS A 76 -43.04 8.14 17.36
C LYS A 76 -43.66 7.18 18.38
N THR A 77 -42.87 6.60 19.26
CA THR A 77 -43.32 5.73 20.34
C THR A 77 -43.47 6.54 21.62
N SER A 78 -44.74 6.81 21.97
CA SER A 78 -45.27 7.17 23.30
C SER A 78 -44.27 7.77 24.30
N THR A 79 -44.16 9.10 24.28
CA THR A 79 -43.37 9.91 25.22
C THR A 79 -43.71 9.72 26.69
N GLU A 80 -44.80 9.03 27.06
CA GLU A 80 -45.17 8.85 28.47
C GLU A 80 -44.46 7.67 29.15
N GLY A 81 -44.09 6.61 28.41
CA GLY A 81 -43.41 5.44 28.97
C GLY A 81 -41.91 5.65 29.19
N TYR A 82 -41.25 6.29 28.21
CA TYR A 82 -39.80 6.54 28.27
C TYR A 82 -39.42 7.67 29.24
N LEU A 83 -40.25 8.70 29.40
CA LEU A 83 -39.98 9.77 30.38
C LEU A 83 -40.12 9.30 31.83
N ALA A 84 -40.95 8.29 32.10
CA ALA A 84 -41.09 7.70 33.43
C ALA A 84 -39.88 6.82 33.81
N GLN A 85 -39.24 6.17 32.85
CA GLN A 85 -37.99 5.44 33.05
C GLN A 85 -36.78 6.39 33.14
N ALA A 86 -36.72 7.41 32.28
CA ALA A 86 -35.63 8.40 32.30
C ALA A 86 -35.60 9.24 33.60
N ARG A 87 -36.75 9.52 34.23
CA ARG A 87 -36.77 10.19 35.55
C ARG A 87 -36.26 9.35 36.72
N ARG A 88 -36.13 8.02 36.54
CA ARG A 88 -35.59 7.14 37.59
C ARG A 88 -34.08 6.92 37.50
N GLU A 89 -33.45 7.22 36.36
CA GLU A 89 -32.01 7.03 36.17
C GLU A 89 -31.16 8.31 36.27
N ASP A 90 -31.74 9.51 36.31
CA ASP A 90 -30.96 10.77 36.31
C ASP A 90 -30.51 11.22 37.72
N THR A 91 -30.00 10.27 38.52
CA THR A 91 -29.20 10.61 39.71
C THR A 91 -27.75 10.13 39.62
N GLU A 92 -27.24 9.85 38.41
CA GLU A 92 -25.80 9.77 38.17
C GLU A 92 -25.29 11.11 37.66
N LYS A 93 -24.45 11.76 38.48
CA LYS A 93 -23.82 13.03 38.16
C LYS A 93 -23.11 12.92 36.80
N LYS A 94 -23.56 13.69 35.81
CA LYS A 94 -22.85 13.86 34.54
C LYS A 94 -21.46 14.44 34.83
N PHE A 95 -20.43 13.58 34.79
CA PHE A 95 -19.04 14.02 34.88
C PHE A 95 -18.71 14.79 33.59
N VAL A 96 -18.46 16.10 33.71
CA VAL A 96 -17.85 16.87 32.63
C VAL A 96 -16.40 16.44 32.58
N VAL A 97 -16.05 15.55 31.64
CA VAL A 97 -14.67 15.10 31.43
C VAL A 97 -13.92 16.23 30.74
N THR A 98 -13.04 16.91 31.47
CA THR A 98 -12.08 17.84 30.85
C THR A 98 -10.89 17.05 30.28
N PRO A 99 -10.20 17.49 29.21
CA PRO A 99 -9.04 16.77 28.64
C PRO A 99 -7.91 16.48 29.64
N LYS A 100 -7.88 17.19 30.77
CA LYS A 100 -6.95 16.99 31.89
C LYS A 100 -7.31 15.81 32.81
N ASP A 101 -8.54 15.30 32.75
CA ASP A 101 -9.03 14.19 33.58
C ASP A 101 -8.77 12.82 32.94
N VAL A 102 -8.41 12.78 31.65
CA VAL A 102 -7.96 11.58 30.94
C VAL A 102 -6.44 11.40 31.15
N LYS A 103 -5.97 11.50 32.39
CA LYS A 103 -4.57 11.20 32.70
C LYS A 103 -4.46 9.72 33.01
N ALA A 104 -3.85 8.96 32.08
CA ALA A 104 -3.63 7.53 32.27
C ALA A 104 -2.88 7.31 33.60
N PRO A 105 -3.33 6.36 34.44
CA PRO A 105 -2.65 6.09 35.70
C PRO A 105 -1.21 5.65 35.42
N MET A 106 -0.24 6.18 36.18
CA MET A 106 1.20 5.95 35.94
C MET A 106 1.57 4.46 35.78
N LYS A 107 0.86 3.57 36.47
CA LYS A 107 1.05 2.11 36.34
C LYS A 107 0.76 1.61 34.93
N THR A 108 -0.29 2.12 34.27
CA THR A 108 -0.63 1.75 32.89
C THR A 108 0.44 2.24 31.93
N ILE A 109 0.93 3.47 32.11
CA ILE A 109 2.02 4.01 31.27
C ILE A 109 3.27 3.15 31.38
N ILE A 110 3.69 2.79 32.61
CA ILE A 110 4.87 1.94 32.84
C ILE A 110 4.68 0.55 32.20
N ILE A 111 3.51 -0.07 32.35
CA ILE A 111 3.21 -1.38 31.76
C ILE A 111 3.25 -1.29 30.23
N THR A 112 2.62 -0.26 29.64
CA THR A 112 2.63 -0.07 28.18
C THR A 112 4.05 0.12 27.66
N VAL A 113 4.85 0.98 28.30
CA VAL A 113 6.26 1.18 27.92
C VAL A 113 7.06 -0.12 28.06
N ALA A 114 6.86 -0.87 29.14
CA ALA A 114 7.56 -2.15 29.35
C ALA A 114 7.22 -3.17 28.26
N ILE A 115 5.95 -3.27 27.86
CA ILE A 115 5.51 -4.15 26.77
C ILE A 115 6.12 -3.69 25.44
N THR A 116 6.11 -2.39 25.14
CA THR A 116 6.69 -1.85 23.91
C THR A 116 8.20 -2.15 23.82
N VAL A 117 8.94 -1.94 24.91
CA VAL A 117 10.38 -2.25 24.97
C VAL A 117 10.62 -3.75 24.84
N LEU A 118 9.77 -4.60 25.43
CA LEU A 118 9.86 -6.05 25.26
C LEU A 118 9.67 -6.46 23.80
N CYS A 119 8.65 -5.93 23.12
CA CYS A 119 8.41 -6.19 21.70
C CYS A 119 9.60 -5.76 20.84
N LEU A 120 10.14 -4.55 21.06
CA LEU A 120 11.34 -4.07 20.36
C LEU A 120 12.55 -4.96 20.64
N GLY A 121 12.71 -5.43 21.88
CA GLY A 121 13.77 -6.35 22.28
C GLY A 121 13.70 -7.69 21.53
N ILE A 122 12.50 -8.25 21.35
CA ILE A 122 12.30 -9.50 20.59
C ILE A 122 12.65 -9.29 19.12
N VAL A 123 12.20 -8.19 18.51
CA VAL A 123 12.51 -7.87 17.10
C VAL A 123 14.02 -7.70 16.92
N ALA A 124 14.69 -6.98 17.81
CA ALA A 124 16.14 -6.81 17.78
C ALA A 124 16.88 -8.14 17.97
N ALA A 125 16.42 -9.00 18.90
CA ALA A 125 17.04 -10.30 19.16
C ALA A 125 17.00 -11.24 17.95
N ILE A 126 16.01 -11.12 17.07
CA ILE A 126 15.93 -11.91 15.82
C ILE A 126 16.66 -11.20 14.68
N SER A 127 16.47 -9.89 14.53
CA SER A 127 16.96 -9.13 13.38
C SER A 127 18.48 -8.92 13.40
N ILE A 128 19.06 -8.69 14.59
CA ILE A 128 20.51 -8.41 14.72
C ILE A 128 21.36 -9.63 14.32
N PRO A 129 21.09 -10.86 14.80
CA PRO A 129 21.84 -12.05 14.35
C PRO A 129 21.69 -12.32 12.85
N LEU A 130 20.50 -12.10 12.29
CA LEU A 130 20.26 -12.23 10.85
C LEU A 130 21.08 -11.21 10.06
N TYR A 131 21.12 -9.96 10.53
CA TYR A 131 21.95 -8.91 9.93
C TYR A 131 23.44 -9.27 9.96
N PHE A 132 23.99 -9.66 11.12
CA PHE A 132 25.40 -10.04 11.20
C PHE A 132 25.75 -11.28 10.37
N SER A 133 24.83 -12.25 10.27
CA SER A 133 25.03 -13.43 9.43
C SER A 133 25.04 -13.04 7.95
N ARG A 134 24.17 -12.10 7.53
CA ARG A 134 24.15 -11.56 6.18
C ARG A 134 25.44 -10.80 5.85
N VAL A 135 25.90 -9.91 6.74
CA VAL A 135 27.15 -9.15 6.53
C VAL A 135 28.34 -10.09 6.40
N LYS A 136 28.48 -11.07 7.29
CA LYS A 136 29.57 -12.06 7.20
C LYS A 136 29.53 -12.89 5.92
N LEU A 137 28.33 -13.25 5.45
CA LEU A 137 28.17 -13.98 4.20
C LEU A 137 28.56 -13.10 3.01
N HIS A 138 28.11 -11.85 3.01
CA HIS A 138 28.44 -10.87 1.99
C HIS A 138 29.95 -10.64 1.92
N ASP A 139 30.62 -10.40 3.05
CA ASP A 139 32.07 -10.17 3.11
C ASP A 139 32.87 -11.36 2.57
N LYS A 140 32.44 -12.59 2.85
CA LYS A 140 33.07 -13.81 2.30
C LYS A 140 32.90 -13.92 0.79
N ILE A 141 31.70 -13.61 0.28
CA ILE A 141 31.41 -13.65 -1.16
C ILE A 141 32.23 -12.57 -1.87
N VAL A 142 32.24 -11.35 -1.35
CA VAL A 142 33.05 -10.23 -1.90
C VAL A 142 34.53 -10.59 -1.92
N ALA A 143 35.06 -11.22 -0.87
CA ALA A 143 36.47 -11.62 -0.81
C ALA A 143 36.85 -12.73 -1.80
N GLY A 144 35.88 -13.49 -2.33
CA GLY A 144 36.10 -14.56 -3.30
C GLY A 144 35.48 -14.29 -4.66
N ILE A 145 34.95 -13.09 -4.90
CA ILE A 145 34.17 -12.80 -6.11
C ILE A 145 35.03 -12.82 -7.36
N ASP A 146 36.32 -12.52 -7.25
CA ASP A 146 37.25 -12.51 -8.39
C ASP A 146 37.31 -13.89 -9.07
N SER A 147 37.21 -14.99 -8.30
CA SER A 147 37.20 -16.35 -8.85
C SER A 147 35.90 -16.71 -9.59
N VAL A 148 34.87 -15.87 -9.51
CA VAL A 148 33.61 -16.08 -10.26
C VAL A 148 33.77 -15.64 -11.71
N PHE A 149 34.61 -14.63 -11.94
CA PHE A 149 34.82 -13.99 -13.23
C PHE A 149 36.14 -14.40 -13.90
N GLU A 150 37.04 -15.02 -13.15
CA GLU A 150 38.34 -15.50 -13.62
C GLU A 150 38.18 -16.30 -14.93
N ASP A 151 38.93 -15.90 -15.96
CA ASP A 151 38.98 -16.47 -17.31
C ASP A 151 37.77 -16.23 -18.25
N GLU A 152 36.65 -15.67 -17.76
CA GLU A 152 35.43 -15.49 -18.56
C GLU A 152 35.20 -14.03 -18.99
N ILE A 153 35.21 -13.09 -18.04
CA ILE A 153 34.87 -11.67 -18.29
C ILE A 153 35.72 -10.72 -17.43
N GLU A 154 36.07 -9.56 -17.98
CA GLU A 154 36.69 -8.48 -17.22
C GLU A 154 35.59 -7.69 -16.48
N VAL A 155 35.66 -7.69 -15.16
CA VAL A 155 34.72 -6.97 -14.27
C VAL A 155 35.53 -6.12 -13.30
N ASP A 156 35.21 -4.84 -13.20
CA ASP A 156 35.83 -3.97 -12.21
C ASP A 156 35.33 -4.32 -10.79
N THR A 157 36.14 -5.08 -10.05
CA THR A 157 35.84 -5.45 -8.66
C THR A 157 36.31 -4.41 -7.65
N THR A 158 36.80 -3.24 -8.11
CA THR A 158 37.23 -2.15 -7.24
C THR A 158 36.06 -1.61 -6.42
N ILE A 159 36.30 -1.46 -5.12
CA ILE A 159 35.35 -0.85 -4.19
C ILE A 159 35.52 0.67 -4.27
N GLY A 160 34.49 1.37 -4.72
CA GLY A 160 34.46 2.83 -4.79
C GLY A 160 34.44 3.49 -3.40
N GLU A 161 34.53 4.82 -3.37
CA GLU A 161 34.57 5.63 -2.14
C GLU A 161 33.35 5.43 -1.23
N GLU A 162 32.21 5.03 -1.81
CA GLU A 162 30.96 4.76 -1.11
C GLU A 162 30.87 3.34 -0.51
N GLY A 163 31.90 2.51 -0.69
CA GLY A 163 31.95 1.14 -0.16
C GLY A 163 31.23 0.08 -1.01
N TYR A 164 30.82 0.43 -2.24
CA TYR A 164 30.21 -0.48 -3.20
C TYR A 164 31.18 -0.82 -4.34
N ALA A 165 31.10 -2.04 -4.85
CA ALA A 165 31.85 -2.45 -6.05
C ALA A 165 31.25 -1.79 -7.30
N ILE A 166 32.12 -1.42 -8.24
CA ILE A 166 31.72 -0.69 -9.46
C ILE A 166 31.09 -1.63 -10.49
N GLY A 167 31.70 -2.81 -10.70
CA GLY A 167 31.30 -3.77 -11.73
C GLY A 167 30.33 -4.85 -11.26
N TYR A 168 29.99 -4.94 -9.97
CA TYR A 168 29.03 -5.94 -9.49
C TYR A 168 28.25 -5.50 -8.24
N SER A 169 27.10 -6.12 -8.04
CA SER A 169 26.26 -5.93 -6.86
C SER A 169 25.68 -7.26 -6.39
N VAL A 170 25.90 -7.57 -5.10
CA VAL A 170 25.32 -8.74 -4.43
C VAL A 170 24.16 -8.29 -3.54
N SER A 171 22.99 -8.89 -3.71
CA SER A 171 21.78 -8.51 -2.98
C SER A 171 20.94 -9.70 -2.52
N GLY A 172 19.96 -9.41 -1.64
CA GLY A 172 19.09 -10.39 -1.01
C GLY A 172 19.52 -10.80 0.40
N ALA A 173 18.59 -11.40 1.15
CA ALA A 173 18.80 -11.81 2.55
C ALA A 173 19.89 -12.89 2.70
N SER A 174 20.05 -13.73 1.68
CA SER A 174 21.03 -14.82 1.63
C SER A 174 22.08 -14.63 0.52
N CYS A 175 22.27 -13.38 0.07
CA CYS A 175 23.15 -13.04 -1.06
C CYS A 175 22.85 -13.91 -2.28
N GLN A 176 21.58 -13.99 -2.68
CA GLN A 176 21.13 -14.87 -3.75
C GLN A 176 21.07 -14.20 -5.12
N ASN A 177 21.13 -12.88 -5.15
CA ASN A 177 21.04 -12.12 -6.38
C ASN A 177 22.42 -11.52 -6.68
N LEU A 178 23.00 -11.88 -7.82
CA LEU A 178 24.21 -11.25 -8.35
C LEU A 178 23.83 -10.40 -9.56
N ARG A 179 24.33 -9.18 -9.61
CA ARG A 179 24.28 -8.32 -10.79
C ARG A 179 25.70 -7.99 -11.19
N VAL A 180 26.03 -8.11 -12.47
CA VAL A 180 27.37 -7.92 -13.00
C VAL A 180 27.28 -6.99 -14.19
N VAL A 181 28.16 -6.00 -14.27
CA VAL A 181 28.27 -5.08 -15.39
C VAL A 181 29.64 -5.28 -16.00
N THR A 182 29.67 -5.64 -17.28
CA THR A 182 30.89 -5.80 -18.07
C THR A 182 30.72 -5.11 -19.42
N SER A 183 31.82 -4.62 -19.97
CA SER A 183 31.88 -4.14 -21.36
C SER A 183 32.12 -5.25 -22.36
N ASP A 184 32.44 -6.47 -21.91
CA ASP A 184 32.81 -7.55 -22.80
C ASP A 184 31.58 -8.17 -23.48
N GLU A 185 31.80 -8.77 -24.65
CA GLU A 185 30.82 -9.65 -25.28
C GLU A 185 30.72 -10.93 -24.47
N VAL A 186 29.55 -11.21 -23.91
CA VAL A 186 29.29 -12.39 -23.07
C VAL A 186 28.57 -13.45 -23.88
N SER A 187 29.13 -14.66 -23.94
CA SER A 187 28.46 -15.81 -24.55
C SER A 187 27.47 -16.45 -23.58
N GLN A 188 26.54 -17.25 -24.11
CA GLN A 188 25.61 -17.99 -23.26
C GLN A 188 26.32 -19.02 -22.37
N GLU A 189 27.45 -19.57 -22.82
CA GLU A 189 28.26 -20.53 -22.06
C GLU A 189 28.94 -19.83 -20.88
N ASP A 190 29.56 -18.67 -21.12
CA ASP A 190 30.22 -17.85 -20.11
C ASP A 190 29.21 -17.43 -19.01
N ALA A 191 27.99 -17.03 -19.43
CA ALA A 191 26.91 -16.67 -18.49
C ALA A 191 26.48 -17.84 -17.59
N GLN A 192 26.48 -19.08 -18.11
CA GLN A 192 26.21 -20.28 -17.31
C GLN A 192 27.37 -20.60 -16.37
N THR A 193 28.61 -20.51 -16.85
CA THR A 193 29.82 -20.72 -16.03
C THR A 193 29.88 -19.75 -14.86
N ILE A 194 29.65 -18.45 -15.11
CA ILE A 194 29.58 -17.40 -14.07
C ILE A 194 28.49 -17.74 -13.04
N TYR A 195 27.33 -18.21 -13.50
CA TYR A 195 26.23 -18.63 -12.62
C TYR A 195 26.63 -19.82 -11.73
N GLU A 196 27.25 -20.84 -12.29
CA GLU A 196 27.70 -22.03 -11.55
C GLU A 196 28.80 -21.70 -10.54
N ASN A 197 29.80 -20.91 -10.95
CA ASN A 197 30.87 -20.42 -10.10
C ASN A 197 30.31 -19.62 -8.91
N TYR A 198 29.34 -18.74 -9.17
CA TYR A 198 28.67 -17.98 -8.11
C TYR A 198 27.88 -18.87 -7.14
N CYS A 199 27.12 -19.84 -7.67
CA CYS A 199 26.38 -20.80 -6.86
C CYS A 199 27.31 -21.58 -5.93
N GLN A 200 28.47 -22.01 -6.45
CA GLN A 200 29.48 -22.73 -5.68
C GLN A 200 30.10 -21.84 -4.60
N LEU A 201 30.54 -20.63 -4.94
CA LEU A 201 31.10 -19.67 -3.98
C LEU A 201 30.12 -19.37 -2.85
N ARG A 202 28.84 -19.15 -3.16
CA ARG A 202 27.79 -18.90 -2.19
C ARG A 202 27.55 -20.11 -1.28
N ALA A 203 27.43 -21.31 -1.86
CA ALA A 203 27.22 -22.55 -1.12
C ALA A 203 28.36 -22.82 -0.13
N THR A 204 29.62 -22.66 -0.58
CA THR A 204 30.81 -22.78 0.26
C THR A 204 30.84 -21.71 1.36
N SER A 205 30.52 -20.45 1.03
CA SER A 205 30.52 -19.34 2.00
C SER A 205 29.45 -19.50 3.09
N LYS A 206 28.30 -20.07 2.71
CA LYS A 206 27.16 -20.38 3.60
C LYS A 206 27.35 -21.68 4.39
N GLY A 207 28.19 -22.61 3.91
CA GLY A 207 28.33 -23.97 4.45
C GLY A 207 27.08 -24.82 4.19
N SER A 208 26.48 -24.68 3.00
CA SER A 208 25.24 -25.34 2.59
C SER A 208 25.51 -26.22 1.37
N ASP A 209 24.93 -27.42 1.32
CA ASP A 209 25.03 -28.30 0.15
C ASP A 209 24.08 -27.89 -1.01
N ASP A 210 23.27 -26.86 -0.75
CA ASP A 210 22.27 -26.32 -1.66
C ASP A 210 22.86 -25.20 -2.52
N LEU A 211 23.25 -25.57 -3.74
CA LEU A 211 23.92 -24.71 -4.71
C LEU A 211 22.97 -23.68 -5.33
N TYR A 212 21.79 -24.12 -5.78
CA TYR A 212 20.97 -23.36 -6.72
C TYR A 212 19.76 -22.65 -6.10
N SER A 213 19.45 -22.91 -4.83
CA SER A 213 18.21 -22.42 -4.21
C SER A 213 18.10 -20.90 -4.18
N GLY A 214 17.15 -20.43 -5.00
CA GLY A 214 16.73 -19.03 -5.12
C GLY A 214 17.80 -18.12 -5.72
N VAL A 215 18.81 -18.67 -6.39
CA VAL A 215 19.90 -17.88 -6.99
C VAL A 215 19.48 -17.31 -8.34
N SER A 216 19.75 -16.03 -8.56
CA SER A 216 19.52 -15.33 -9.82
C SER A 216 20.73 -14.46 -10.15
N VAL A 217 21.25 -14.61 -11.36
CA VAL A 217 22.39 -13.82 -11.85
C VAL A 217 21.93 -13.00 -13.06
N LEU A 218 22.22 -11.71 -13.02
CA LEU A 218 21.97 -10.76 -14.11
C LEU A 218 23.32 -10.22 -14.59
N ILE A 219 23.62 -10.39 -15.87
CA ILE A 219 24.86 -9.90 -16.49
C ILE A 219 24.48 -8.87 -17.54
N PHE A 220 24.90 -7.63 -17.32
CA PHE A 220 24.77 -6.51 -18.25
C PHE A 220 26.03 -6.48 -19.11
N CYS A 221 25.90 -6.71 -20.41
CA CYS A 221 26.99 -6.79 -21.37
C CYS A 221 26.73 -5.89 -22.58
N GLU A 222 27.72 -5.74 -23.47
CA GLU A 222 27.51 -5.01 -24.72
C GLU A 222 26.43 -5.71 -25.55
N GLY A 223 25.34 -4.99 -25.87
CA GLY A 223 24.22 -5.50 -26.66
C GLY A 223 22.99 -5.99 -25.88
N GLY A 224 23.08 -6.24 -24.57
CA GLY A 224 21.90 -6.71 -23.83
C GLY A 224 22.13 -7.16 -22.38
N VAL A 225 21.18 -7.93 -21.87
CA VAL A 225 21.21 -8.47 -20.50
C VAL A 225 20.96 -9.97 -20.54
N TYR A 226 21.84 -10.74 -19.91
CA TYR A 226 21.60 -12.14 -19.61
C TYR A 226 20.94 -12.28 -18.25
N THR A 227 19.82 -13.02 -18.21
CA THR A 227 19.20 -13.49 -16.96
C THR A 227 19.43 -14.98 -16.84
N VAL A 228 20.18 -15.38 -15.82
CA VAL A 228 20.49 -16.78 -15.55
C VAL A 228 19.79 -17.22 -14.27
N THR A 229 18.97 -18.26 -14.38
CA THR A 229 18.24 -18.86 -13.28
C THR A 229 18.26 -20.38 -13.39
N HIS A 230 18.07 -21.06 -12.26
CA HIS A 230 17.97 -22.51 -12.23
C HIS A 230 16.55 -22.94 -11.84
N SER A 231 15.94 -23.75 -12.69
CA SER A 231 14.60 -24.31 -12.46
C SER A 231 14.65 -25.82 -12.59
N GLY A 232 14.38 -26.52 -11.49
CA GLY A 232 14.38 -27.99 -11.44
C GLY A 232 15.77 -28.58 -11.61
N SER A 233 16.09 -29.05 -12.83
CA SER A 233 17.39 -29.65 -13.17
C SER A 233 18.09 -28.91 -14.31
N THR A 234 17.58 -27.74 -14.70
CA THR A 234 18.06 -27.01 -15.88
C THR A 234 18.44 -25.59 -15.49
N THR A 235 19.66 -25.21 -15.84
CA THR A 235 20.12 -23.82 -15.80
C THR A 235 19.75 -23.18 -17.13
N THR A 236 18.98 -22.10 -17.07
CA THR A 236 18.52 -21.37 -18.26
C THR A 236 19.14 -19.98 -18.25
N ALA A 237 19.84 -19.64 -19.33
CA ALA A 237 20.37 -18.32 -19.59
C ALA A 237 19.55 -17.69 -20.73
N GLU A 238 18.76 -16.67 -20.40
CA GLU A 238 17.91 -15.93 -21.35
C GLU A 238 18.58 -14.60 -21.68
N PHE A 239 18.79 -14.32 -22.98
CA PHE A 239 19.33 -13.05 -23.47
C PHE A 239 18.21 -12.11 -23.89
N ALA A 240 18.25 -10.88 -23.39
CA ALA A 240 17.36 -9.80 -23.81
C ALA A 240 18.18 -8.67 -24.46
N GLU A 241 17.96 -8.46 -25.77
CA GLU A 241 18.56 -7.37 -26.54
C GLU A 241 17.79 -6.06 -26.27
N ASN A 242 18.50 -4.93 -26.13
CA ASN A 242 17.89 -3.60 -25.91
C ASN A 242 16.94 -3.51 -24.70
N VAL A 243 17.40 -3.92 -23.52
CA VAL A 243 16.67 -3.63 -22.28
C VAL A 243 16.79 -2.13 -22.00
N GLU A 244 15.71 -1.37 -22.26
CA GLU A 244 15.55 -0.05 -21.66
C GLU A 244 15.61 -0.24 -20.14
N VAL A 245 16.73 0.12 -19.53
CA VAL A 245 16.88 0.16 -18.09
C VAL A 245 15.99 1.30 -17.60
N THR A 246 14.70 1.02 -17.38
CA THR A 246 13.86 1.95 -16.62
C THR A 246 14.45 2.01 -15.22
N PRO A 247 15.01 3.16 -14.78
CA PRO A 247 15.46 3.29 -13.41
C PRO A 247 14.25 3.00 -12.52
N VAL A 248 14.39 2.02 -11.63
CA VAL A 248 13.42 1.83 -10.56
C VAL A 248 13.44 3.13 -9.78
N GLU A 249 12.37 3.93 -9.89
CA GLU A 249 12.21 5.12 -9.08
C GLU A 249 12.27 4.70 -7.61
N THR A 250 13.42 4.97 -7.00
CA THR A 250 13.56 4.96 -5.55
C THR A 250 12.60 6.03 -5.05
N THR A 251 11.41 5.62 -4.60
CA THR A 251 10.53 6.48 -3.81
C THR A 251 11.25 6.79 -2.50
N ALA A 252 12.10 7.80 -2.53
CA ALA A 252 12.56 8.50 -1.36
C ALA A 252 11.34 9.24 -0.80
N GLU A 253 10.58 8.59 0.08
CA GLU A 253 9.72 9.30 1.01
C GLU A 253 10.62 10.08 1.98
N THR A 254 10.99 11.30 1.59
CA THR A 254 11.34 12.35 2.54
C THR A 254 10.06 12.80 3.22
N THR A 255 9.77 12.25 4.40
CA THR A 255 8.97 12.96 5.40
C THR A 255 9.82 14.10 5.95
N GLU A 256 9.66 15.29 5.37
CA GLU A 256 10.05 16.54 6.03
C GLU A 256 9.04 16.84 7.13
N ASP A 257 9.55 16.86 8.37
CA ASP A 257 8.93 17.50 9.51
C ASP A 257 8.76 19.01 9.25
N ASN A 258 7.54 19.51 9.45
CA ASN A 258 7.24 20.85 9.99
C ASN A 258 5.83 20.90 10.56
#